data_AF-A0AA34RU71-F1
#
_entry.id   AF-A0AA34RU71-F1
#
_cell.length_a   1.000
_cell.length_b   1.000
_cell.length_c   1.000
_cell.angle_alpha   90.00
_cell.angle_beta   90.00
_cell.angle_gamma   90.00
#
_symmetry.space_group_name_H-M   'P 1'
#
loop_
_entity.id
_entity.type
_entity.pdbx_description
1 polymer ?
#
loop_
_entity_poly.entity_id
_entity_poly.type
_entity_poly.pdbx_seq_one_letter_code
_entity_poly.pdbx_strand_id
1 'polypeptide(L)'
;MVAKSEWAKMPIRWIHEEGLVAFRSRSTKAISNAFLPAWPPEADHPQLRNESLAALRLYLVLCCRADFSTGMAKVTYTELCKLGVMSRAVVARSLNRLEIAGLIKRETGALKSGSLIRIENWNDAYGWGKIPKLWLYDGNHGRMLLLSEFNFTQLSFHAIKIFIAILAYRDRRGIATISYDRLSACTGVPRHHIADAVTRLYDMRLISFRPGEFHSEHEFDRTNRYLVRGFGTRWSALEEEKPAPRSGSARQRPSPVDVARTLAFVKPAGN
;
A
#
# COMPACT_ATOMS: atom_id res chain seq x y z
N MET A 1 -19.57 2.90 -27.65
CA MET A 1 -18.49 2.28 -26.85
C MET A 1 -18.94 2.23 -25.41
N VAL A 2 -19.00 1.06 -24.77
CA VAL A 2 -19.31 0.98 -23.33
C VAL A 2 -18.16 1.66 -22.58
N ALA A 3 -18.45 2.74 -21.86
CA ALA A 3 -17.47 3.41 -21.02
C ALA A 3 -16.90 2.39 -20.03
N LYS A 4 -15.61 2.05 -20.18
CA LYS A 4 -14.96 1.05 -19.32
C LYS A 4 -14.70 1.69 -17.96
N SER A 5 -15.09 0.99 -16.88
CA SER A 5 -14.89 1.48 -15.52
C SER A 5 -13.43 1.85 -15.25
N GLU A 6 -13.21 3.06 -14.73
CA GLU A 6 -11.88 3.59 -14.44
C GLU A 6 -11.18 2.86 -13.28
N TRP A 7 -11.98 2.20 -12.45
CA TRP A 7 -11.57 1.55 -11.23
C TRP A 7 -12.17 0.16 -11.08
N ALA A 8 -11.57 -0.63 -10.19
CA ALA A 8 -12.06 -1.95 -9.81
C ALA A 8 -12.29 -2.04 -8.31
N LYS A 9 -13.22 -2.90 -7.92
CA LYS A 9 -13.56 -3.17 -6.52
C LYS A 9 -12.54 -4.14 -5.92
N MET A 10 -12.25 -3.98 -4.63
CA MET A 10 -11.36 -4.87 -3.87
C MET A 10 -11.93 -5.06 -2.46
N PRO A 11 -12.09 -6.30 -1.97
CA PRO A 11 -12.39 -6.56 -0.56
C PRO A 11 -11.30 -6.01 0.36
N ILE A 12 -11.68 -5.33 1.44
CA ILE A 12 -10.73 -4.69 2.37
C ILE A 12 -10.73 -5.27 3.79
N ARG A 13 -11.76 -6.07 4.16
CA ARG A 13 -11.85 -6.67 5.50
C ARG A 13 -10.58 -7.44 5.87
N TRP A 14 -10.12 -8.33 4.98
CA TRP A 14 -8.91 -9.13 5.21
C TRP A 14 -7.64 -8.28 5.39
N ILE A 15 -7.60 -7.04 4.90
CA ILE A 15 -6.46 -6.13 5.06
C ILE A 15 -6.52 -5.45 6.43
N HIS A 16 -7.72 -5.07 6.87
CA HIS A 16 -7.93 -4.46 8.19
C HIS A 16 -7.79 -5.48 9.32
N GLU A 17 -8.07 -6.76 9.06
CA GLU A 17 -7.83 -7.92 9.93
C GLU A 17 -6.40 -8.46 9.80
N GLU A 18 -5.45 -7.61 9.37
CA GLU A 18 -4.01 -7.93 9.33
C GLU A 18 -3.64 -9.13 8.42
N GLY A 19 -4.49 -9.53 7.49
CA GLY A 19 -4.24 -10.64 6.58
C GLY A 19 -3.02 -10.44 5.67
N LEU A 20 -2.58 -9.19 5.44
CA LEU A 20 -1.30 -8.91 4.78
C LEU A 20 -0.09 -9.45 5.57
N VAL A 21 -0.19 -9.56 6.90
CA VAL A 21 0.84 -10.16 7.78
C VAL A 21 1.01 -11.65 7.47
N ALA A 22 -0.04 -12.34 7.02
CA ALA A 22 0.04 -13.77 6.64
C ALA A 22 0.84 -14.01 5.36
N PHE A 23 0.95 -13.00 4.48
CA PHE A 23 1.90 -13.01 3.37
C PHE A 23 3.29 -12.70 3.90
N ARG A 24 3.98 -13.73 4.41
CA ARG A 24 5.34 -13.65 4.96
C ARG A 24 6.38 -14.07 3.94
N SER A 25 7.58 -13.53 4.07
CA SER A 25 8.77 -14.02 3.39
C SER A 25 9.57 -15.02 4.23
N ARG A 26 9.20 -15.19 5.52
CA ARG A 26 9.90 -16.03 6.48
C ARG A 26 9.30 -17.44 6.52
N SER A 27 10.15 -18.46 6.41
CA SER A 27 9.78 -19.87 6.58
C SER A 27 9.91 -20.25 8.05
N THR A 28 8.93 -20.96 8.62
CA THR A 28 8.99 -21.51 9.98
C THR A 28 9.74 -22.84 10.05
N LYS A 29 10.31 -23.33 8.94
CA LYS A 29 11.11 -24.55 8.96
C LYS A 29 12.38 -24.29 9.80
N ALA A 30 12.38 -24.82 11.02
CA ALA A 30 13.58 -24.92 11.83
C ALA A 30 14.67 -25.61 10.99
N ILE A 31 15.82 -24.95 10.85
CA ILE A 31 17.00 -25.64 10.35
C ILE A 31 17.35 -26.67 11.42
N SER A 32 17.10 -27.95 11.15
CA SER A 32 17.51 -29.05 12.01
C SER A 32 19.03 -29.27 11.87
N ASN A 33 19.83 -28.29 12.28
CA ASN A 33 21.26 -28.50 12.46
C ASN A 33 21.46 -29.02 13.88
N ALA A 34 21.81 -30.31 13.99
CA ALA A 34 21.97 -31.04 15.25
C ALA A 34 23.07 -30.51 16.20
N PHE A 35 23.77 -29.44 15.83
CA PHE A 35 24.96 -28.93 16.53
C PHE A 35 24.86 -27.46 16.98
N LEU A 36 23.72 -26.78 16.77
CA LEU A 36 23.49 -25.43 17.28
C LEU A 36 22.21 -25.39 18.11
N PRO A 37 22.17 -24.62 19.21
CA PRO A 37 20.94 -24.44 19.98
C PRO A 37 19.83 -23.95 19.04
N ALA A 38 18.63 -24.52 19.18
CA ALA A 38 17.48 -24.32 18.33
C ALA A 38 16.91 -22.89 18.41
N TRP A 39 17.65 -21.90 17.94
CA TRP A 39 17.09 -20.65 17.49
C TRP A 39 16.73 -20.87 16.04
N PRO A 40 15.45 -20.88 15.62
CA PRO A 40 15.15 -20.82 14.20
C PRO A 40 15.74 -19.48 13.72
N PRO A 41 16.81 -19.46 12.89
CA PRO A 41 17.15 -18.20 12.27
C PRO A 41 15.94 -17.90 11.39
N GLU A 42 15.13 -16.92 11.77
CA GLU A 42 14.05 -16.39 10.94
C GLU A 42 14.69 -15.70 9.72
N ALA A 43 15.30 -16.50 8.85
CA ALA A 43 15.97 -16.05 7.67
C ALA A 43 14.92 -15.76 6.60
N ASP A 44 15.13 -14.66 5.87
CA ASP A 44 14.34 -14.36 4.69
C ASP A 44 14.43 -15.53 3.72
N HIS A 45 13.29 -16.05 3.26
CA HIS A 45 13.21 -17.15 2.29
C HIS A 45 12.79 -16.57 0.93
N PRO A 46 13.73 -16.32 0.00
CA PRO A 46 13.46 -15.58 -1.23
C PRO A 46 12.34 -16.21 -2.09
N GLN A 47 12.24 -17.54 -2.12
CA GLN A 47 11.19 -18.23 -2.87
C GLN A 47 9.80 -17.95 -2.32
N LEU A 48 9.60 -18.03 -0.99
CA LEU A 48 8.31 -17.74 -0.35
C LEU A 48 7.92 -16.27 -0.51
N ARG A 49 8.91 -15.38 -0.40
CA ARG A 49 8.75 -13.94 -0.70
C ARG A 49 8.27 -13.71 -2.12
N ASN A 50 8.95 -14.31 -3.10
CA ASN A 50 8.66 -14.13 -4.52
C ASN A 50 7.28 -14.72 -4.87
N GLU A 51 6.91 -15.85 -4.26
CA GLU A 51 5.57 -16.43 -4.38
C GLU A 51 4.51 -15.50 -3.80
N SER A 52 4.72 -14.96 -2.59
CA SER A 52 3.79 -14.02 -1.95
C SER A 52 3.65 -12.72 -2.75
N LEU A 53 4.76 -12.18 -3.26
CA LEU A 53 4.76 -11.02 -4.15
C LEU A 53 3.94 -11.28 -5.43
N ALA A 54 4.19 -12.42 -6.09
CA ALA A 54 3.46 -12.79 -7.29
C ALA A 54 1.96 -13.02 -7.02
N ALA A 55 1.63 -13.63 -5.88
CA ALA A 55 0.26 -13.82 -5.42
C ALA A 55 -0.47 -12.49 -5.23
N LEU A 56 0.13 -11.52 -4.53
CA LEU A 56 -0.47 -10.20 -4.33
C LEU A 56 -0.63 -9.42 -5.65
N ARG A 57 0.35 -9.51 -6.56
CA ARG A 57 0.21 -8.96 -7.92
C ARG A 57 -0.96 -9.59 -8.66
N LEU A 58 -1.08 -10.91 -8.62
CA LEU A 58 -2.16 -11.64 -9.29
C LEU A 58 -3.53 -11.34 -8.66
N TYR A 59 -3.60 -11.13 -7.35
CA TYR A 59 -4.82 -10.74 -6.67
C TYR A 59 -5.38 -9.41 -7.20
N LEU A 60 -4.52 -8.40 -7.38
CA LEU A 60 -4.93 -7.13 -8.00
C LEU A 60 -5.41 -7.32 -9.44
N VAL A 61 -4.75 -8.18 -10.22
CA VAL A 61 -5.18 -8.53 -11.59
C VAL A 61 -6.58 -9.17 -11.57
N LEU A 62 -6.83 -10.11 -10.65
CA LEU A 62 -8.12 -10.77 -10.51
C LEU A 62 -9.21 -9.78 -10.10
N CYS A 63 -8.96 -8.91 -9.12
CA CYS A 63 -9.91 -7.85 -8.73
C CYS A 63 -10.27 -6.94 -9.90
N CYS A 64 -9.29 -6.59 -10.74
CA CYS A 64 -9.52 -5.80 -11.95
C CYS A 64 -10.32 -6.52 -13.04
N ARG A 65 -10.32 -7.86 -13.04
CA ARG A 65 -11.03 -8.70 -14.02
C ARG A 65 -12.38 -9.21 -13.53
N ALA A 66 -12.60 -9.26 -12.22
CA ALA A 66 -13.83 -9.69 -11.62
C ALA A 66 -15.01 -8.82 -12.04
N ASP A 67 -16.15 -9.46 -12.21
CA ASP A 67 -17.42 -8.78 -12.41
C ASP A 67 -17.80 -8.00 -11.14
N PHE A 68 -18.32 -6.78 -11.35
CA PHE A 68 -18.61 -5.86 -10.24
C PHE A 68 -19.68 -6.41 -9.29
N SER A 69 -20.72 -7.06 -9.84
CA SER A 69 -21.87 -7.52 -9.09
C SER A 69 -21.59 -8.85 -8.37
N THR A 70 -20.92 -9.78 -9.05
CA THR A 70 -20.75 -11.16 -8.56
C THR A 70 -19.40 -11.42 -7.89
N GLY A 71 -18.36 -10.66 -8.22
CA GLY A 71 -16.98 -10.95 -7.77
C GLY A 71 -16.35 -12.14 -8.48
N MET A 72 -16.96 -12.58 -9.57
CA MET A 72 -16.48 -13.70 -10.37
C MET A 72 -15.56 -13.21 -11.47
N ALA A 73 -14.35 -13.76 -11.53
CA ALA A 73 -13.39 -13.55 -12.60
C ALA A 73 -13.41 -14.77 -13.53
N LYS A 74 -14.05 -14.63 -14.70
CA LYS A 74 -13.95 -15.60 -15.79
C LYS A 74 -12.69 -15.30 -16.59
N VAL A 75 -11.66 -16.13 -16.40
CA VAL A 75 -10.32 -15.89 -16.97
C VAL A 75 -9.65 -17.19 -17.39
N THR A 76 -8.86 -17.14 -18.45
CA THR A 76 -7.96 -18.24 -18.82
C THR A 76 -6.57 -18.05 -18.23
N TYR A 77 -5.79 -19.13 -18.11
CA TYR A 77 -4.38 -19.03 -17.73
C TYR A 77 -3.58 -18.14 -18.68
N THR A 78 -3.85 -18.21 -19.99
CA THR A 78 -3.18 -17.39 -21.00
C THR A 78 -3.47 -15.90 -20.80
N GLU A 79 -4.73 -15.56 -20.51
CA GLU A 79 -5.11 -14.19 -20.17
C GLU A 79 -4.42 -13.69 -18.90
N LEU A 80 -4.37 -14.50 -17.85
CA LEU A 80 -3.67 -14.14 -16.61
C LEU A 80 -2.17 -13.94 -16.83
N CYS A 81 -1.53 -14.81 -17.61
CA CYS A 81 -0.12 -14.69 -17.97
C CYS A 81 0.14 -13.37 -18.73
N LYS A 82 -0.73 -13.04 -19.69
CA LYS A 82 -0.63 -11.81 -20.49
C LYS A 82 -0.87 -10.57 -19.64
N LEU A 83 -1.94 -10.56 -18.83
CA LEU A 83 -2.34 -9.41 -18.02
C LEU A 83 -1.33 -9.11 -16.91
N GLY A 84 -0.91 -10.13 -16.16
CA GLY A 84 0.01 -9.99 -15.03
C GLY A 84 1.49 -9.94 -15.42
N VAL A 85 1.81 -10.19 -16.70
CA VAL A 85 3.18 -10.38 -17.21
C VAL A 85 3.92 -11.41 -16.36
N MET A 86 3.35 -12.62 -16.29
CA MET A 86 3.83 -13.73 -15.47
C MET A 86 3.87 -15.01 -16.29
N SER A 87 4.80 -15.92 -15.95
CA SER A 87 4.79 -17.26 -16.53
C SER A 87 3.63 -18.10 -15.97
N ARG A 88 3.22 -19.12 -16.73
CA ARG A 88 2.14 -20.03 -16.33
C ARG A 88 2.39 -20.71 -14.98
N ALA A 89 3.64 -21.10 -14.71
CA ALA A 89 4.02 -21.71 -13.45
C ALA A 89 3.91 -20.73 -12.26
N VAL A 90 4.26 -19.46 -12.46
CA VAL A 90 4.09 -18.40 -11.44
C VAL A 90 2.61 -18.15 -11.17
N VAL A 91 1.77 -18.09 -12.22
CA VAL A 91 0.32 -17.96 -12.07
C VAL A 91 -0.27 -19.12 -11.27
N ALA A 92 0.09 -20.36 -11.60
CA ALA A 92 -0.41 -21.55 -10.89
C ALA A 92 -0.06 -21.54 -9.39
N ARG A 93 1.20 -21.23 -9.04
CA ARG A 93 1.62 -21.10 -7.64
C ARG A 93 0.92 -19.95 -6.93
N SER A 94 0.79 -18.81 -7.60
CA SER A 94 0.12 -17.63 -7.07
C SER A 94 -1.36 -17.90 -6.76
N LEU A 95 -2.07 -18.61 -7.65
CA LEU A 95 -3.46 -19.02 -7.41
C LEU A 95 -3.57 -19.95 -6.20
N ASN A 96 -2.67 -20.93 -6.08
CA ASN A 96 -2.64 -21.82 -4.91
C ASN A 96 -2.41 -21.02 -3.62
N ARG A 97 -1.43 -20.11 -3.62
CA ARG A 97 -1.15 -19.26 -2.45
C ARG A 97 -2.34 -18.39 -2.04
N LEU A 98 -3.06 -17.82 -3.01
CA LEU A 98 -4.26 -17.01 -2.74
C LEU A 98 -5.43 -17.83 -2.21
N GLU A 99 -5.57 -19.08 -2.67
CA GLU A 99 -6.60 -20.00 -2.19
C GLU A 99 -6.29 -20.50 -0.78
N ILE A 100 -5.03 -20.84 -0.47
CA ILE A 100 -4.57 -21.15 0.89
C ILE A 100 -4.81 -19.96 1.84
N ALA A 101 -4.61 -18.73 1.35
CA ALA A 101 -4.87 -17.52 2.11
C ALA A 101 -6.38 -17.18 2.24
N GLY A 102 -7.28 -17.97 1.65
CA GLY A 102 -8.72 -17.74 1.71
C GLY A 102 -9.19 -16.48 0.97
N LEU A 103 -8.39 -15.93 0.05
CA LEU A 103 -8.75 -14.72 -0.70
C LEU A 103 -9.54 -15.02 -1.97
N ILE A 104 -9.41 -16.24 -2.50
CA ILE A 104 -10.11 -16.71 -3.68
C ILE A 104 -10.57 -18.15 -3.49
N LYS A 105 -11.59 -18.54 -4.25
CA LYS A 105 -11.99 -19.94 -4.43
C LYS A 105 -12.07 -20.24 -5.92
N ARG A 106 -11.47 -21.35 -6.34
CA ARG A 106 -11.59 -21.82 -7.72
C ARG A 106 -12.80 -22.74 -7.84
N GLU A 107 -13.68 -22.47 -8.79
CA GLU A 107 -14.78 -23.40 -9.08
C GLU A 107 -14.25 -24.57 -9.92
N THR A 108 -14.31 -25.76 -9.35
CA THR A 108 -13.96 -27.01 -10.02
C THR A 108 -15.13 -27.45 -10.89
N GLY A 109 -15.20 -26.88 -12.09
CA GLY A 109 -16.06 -27.36 -13.16
C GLY A 109 -15.27 -27.27 -14.46
N ALA A 110 -15.33 -28.32 -15.29
CA ALA A 110 -14.72 -28.31 -16.62
C ALA A 110 -15.48 -27.33 -17.54
N LEU A 111 -15.29 -26.03 -17.32
CA LEU A 111 -15.81 -25.02 -18.22
C LEU A 111 -14.98 -25.09 -19.50
N LYS A 112 -15.62 -25.41 -20.62
CA LYS A 112 -15.05 -25.31 -21.97
C LYS A 112 -14.49 -23.91 -22.30
N SER A 113 -14.75 -22.90 -21.45
CA SER A 113 -14.44 -21.48 -21.68
C SER A 113 -13.49 -20.83 -20.67
N GLY A 114 -12.78 -21.61 -19.84
CA GLY A 114 -11.75 -21.09 -18.93
C GLY A 114 -11.98 -21.41 -17.45
N SER A 115 -11.13 -20.87 -16.58
CA SER A 115 -11.25 -21.01 -15.13
C SER A 115 -12.19 -19.94 -14.57
N LEU A 116 -13.08 -20.36 -13.69
CA LEU A 116 -13.96 -19.45 -12.97
C LEU A 116 -13.44 -19.30 -11.54
N ILE A 117 -13.04 -18.08 -11.20
CA ILE A 117 -12.40 -17.77 -9.92
C ILE A 117 -13.28 -16.78 -9.18
N ARG A 118 -13.74 -17.16 -7.99
CA ARG A 118 -14.49 -16.28 -7.09
C ARG A 118 -13.54 -15.58 -6.14
N ILE A 119 -13.68 -14.26 -6.00
CA ILE A 119 -12.98 -13.51 -4.96
C ILE A 119 -13.81 -13.59 -3.67
N GLU A 120 -13.19 -14.02 -2.58
CA GLU A 120 -13.86 -14.15 -1.29
C GLU A 120 -14.21 -12.77 -0.71
N ASN A 121 -15.29 -12.71 0.08
CA ASN A 121 -15.77 -11.48 0.72
C ASN A 121 -16.06 -10.32 -0.25
N TRP A 122 -16.44 -10.61 -1.50
CA TRP A 122 -16.69 -9.57 -2.51
C TRP A 122 -17.82 -8.61 -2.14
N ASN A 123 -18.97 -9.13 -1.72
CA ASN A 123 -20.16 -8.35 -1.36
C ASN A 123 -20.36 -8.26 0.16
N ASP A 124 -19.26 -8.28 0.90
CA ASP A 124 -19.27 -8.16 2.34
C ASP A 124 -19.80 -6.79 2.80
N ALA A 125 -20.58 -6.79 3.89
CA ALA A 125 -21.16 -5.59 4.49
C ALA A 125 -20.09 -4.64 5.08
N TYR A 126 -18.86 -5.14 5.31
CA TYR A 126 -17.73 -4.36 5.80
C TYR A 126 -17.35 -3.18 4.88
N GLY A 127 -17.54 -3.35 3.57
CA GLY A 127 -17.15 -2.38 2.56
C GLY A 127 -16.00 -2.85 1.67
N TRP A 128 -15.58 -1.97 0.76
CA TRP A 128 -14.63 -2.29 -0.30
C TRP A 128 -13.76 -1.09 -0.66
N GLY A 129 -12.57 -1.38 -1.16
CA GLY A 129 -11.60 -0.42 -1.66
C GLY A 129 -11.66 -0.29 -3.18
N LYS A 130 -11.14 0.82 -3.70
CA LYS A 130 -11.01 1.09 -5.14
C LYS A 130 -9.58 0.83 -5.57
N ILE A 131 -9.40 0.07 -6.64
CA ILE A 131 -8.14 -0.08 -7.37
C ILE A 131 -8.17 0.84 -8.60
N PRO A 132 -7.10 1.62 -8.88
CA PRO A 132 -7.03 2.50 -10.05
C PRO A 132 -6.77 1.67 -11.32
N LYS A 133 -7.79 0.92 -11.76
CA LYS A 133 -7.71 -0.10 -12.81
C LYS A 133 -7.04 0.41 -14.08
N LEU A 134 -7.48 1.54 -14.64
CA LEU A 134 -6.92 2.06 -15.89
C LEU A 134 -5.47 2.50 -15.75
N TRP A 135 -5.09 3.06 -14.59
CA TRP A 135 -3.73 3.49 -14.30
C TRP A 135 -2.76 2.32 -14.26
N LEU A 136 -3.20 1.15 -13.77
CA LEU A 136 -2.39 -0.06 -13.76
C LEU A 136 -2.16 -0.62 -15.17
N TYR A 137 -3.01 -0.29 -16.14
CA TYR A 137 -2.86 -0.68 -17.54
C TYR A 137 -1.95 0.27 -18.32
N ASP A 138 -1.31 -0.28 -19.35
CA ASP A 138 -0.47 0.45 -20.31
C ASP A 138 -1.25 1.30 -21.33
N GLY A 139 -2.39 1.89 -20.93
CA GLY A 139 -3.31 2.59 -21.84
C GLY A 139 -4.05 1.71 -22.86
N ASN A 140 -3.48 0.58 -23.28
CA ASN A 140 -4.04 -0.34 -24.28
C ASN A 140 -4.75 -1.57 -23.67
N HIS A 141 -4.93 -1.56 -22.34
CA HIS A 141 -5.69 -2.55 -21.54
C HIS A 141 -5.31 -4.04 -21.70
N GLY A 142 -4.22 -4.35 -22.42
CA GLY A 142 -3.77 -5.72 -22.67
C GLY A 142 -2.84 -6.28 -21.61
N ARG A 143 -2.14 -5.41 -20.87
CA ARG A 143 -1.15 -5.76 -19.83
C ARG A 143 -1.17 -4.73 -18.71
N MET A 144 -0.98 -5.17 -17.48
CA MET A 144 -0.85 -4.29 -16.32
C MET A 144 0.63 -4.03 -16.01
N LEU A 145 1.27 -3.14 -16.79
CA LEU A 145 2.72 -2.95 -16.74
C LEU A 145 3.22 -2.36 -15.42
N LEU A 146 2.46 -1.46 -14.77
CA LEU A 146 2.86 -0.94 -13.45
C LEU A 146 2.92 -2.05 -12.39
N LEU A 147 2.04 -3.05 -12.47
CA LEU A 147 2.15 -4.23 -11.60
C LEU A 147 3.38 -5.08 -11.94
N SER A 148 3.85 -5.03 -13.18
CA SER A 148 5.02 -5.79 -13.63
C SER A 148 6.35 -5.26 -13.09
N GLU A 149 6.42 -3.95 -12.77
CA GLU A 149 7.59 -3.28 -12.20
C GLU A 149 7.91 -3.68 -10.75
N PHE A 150 7.00 -4.38 -10.08
CA PHE A 150 7.29 -5.03 -8.81
C PHE A 150 8.17 -6.27 -9.04
N ASN A 151 9.48 -6.05 -9.17
CA ASN A 151 10.51 -7.08 -9.36
C ASN A 151 10.66 -7.99 -8.13
N PHE A 152 11.29 -9.16 -8.29
CA PHE A 152 11.49 -10.15 -7.22
C PHE A 152 12.54 -9.73 -6.16
N THR A 153 12.32 -8.59 -5.51
CA THR A 153 13.15 -8.00 -4.47
C THR A 153 12.34 -7.82 -3.18
N GLN A 154 13.03 -7.71 -2.05
CA GLN A 154 12.41 -7.42 -0.75
C GLN A 154 11.67 -6.07 -0.76
N LEU A 155 12.28 -5.06 -1.38
CA LEU A 155 11.68 -3.74 -1.50
C LEU A 155 10.34 -3.77 -2.24
N SER A 156 10.26 -4.47 -3.38
CA SER A 156 9.00 -4.61 -4.13
C SER A 156 7.93 -5.36 -3.35
N PHE A 157 8.33 -6.38 -2.57
CA PHE A 157 7.42 -7.11 -1.70
C PHE A 157 6.85 -6.23 -0.59
N HIS A 158 7.68 -5.42 0.06
CA HIS A 158 7.20 -4.45 1.04
C HIS A 158 6.31 -3.39 0.39
N ALA A 159 6.72 -2.86 -0.77
CA ALA A 159 5.99 -1.85 -1.52
C ALA A 159 4.59 -2.32 -1.91
N ILE A 160 4.42 -3.54 -2.45
CA ILE A 160 3.09 -4.01 -2.84
C ILE A 160 2.16 -4.20 -1.63
N LYS A 161 2.68 -4.65 -0.49
CA LYS A 161 1.90 -4.80 0.75
C LYS A 161 1.43 -3.43 1.25
N ILE A 162 2.32 -2.45 1.27
CA ILE A 162 2.00 -1.07 1.65
C ILE A 162 1.01 -0.45 0.66
N PHE A 163 1.15 -0.71 -0.64
CA PHE A 163 0.20 -0.23 -1.65
C PHE A 163 -1.21 -0.77 -1.40
N ILE A 164 -1.35 -2.08 -1.19
CA ILE A 164 -2.63 -2.71 -0.88
C ILE A 164 -3.23 -2.16 0.42
N ALA A 165 -2.41 -1.93 1.44
CA ALA A 165 -2.85 -1.27 2.68
C ALA A 165 -3.35 0.16 2.42
N ILE A 166 -2.59 0.97 1.66
CA ILE A 166 -3.00 2.33 1.28
C ILE A 166 -4.35 2.31 0.55
N LEU A 167 -4.58 1.36 -0.36
CA LEU A 167 -5.87 1.22 -1.05
C LEU A 167 -7.04 0.92 -0.08
N ALA A 168 -6.79 0.17 0.99
CA ALA A 168 -7.80 -0.22 1.97
C ALA A 168 -8.15 0.93 2.95
N TYR A 169 -7.15 1.69 3.38
CA TYR A 169 -7.29 2.79 4.34
C TYR A 169 -7.61 4.14 3.69
N ARG A 170 -7.83 4.16 2.37
CA ARG A 170 -8.15 5.37 1.61
C ARG A 170 -9.57 5.86 1.91
N ASP A 171 -9.72 7.15 2.16
CA ASP A 171 -11.01 7.79 2.34
C ASP A 171 -11.78 7.98 1.00
N ARG A 172 -12.95 8.61 1.08
CA ARG A 172 -13.76 8.95 -0.11
C ARG A 172 -13.07 9.97 -1.01
N ARG A 173 -12.25 10.87 -0.44
CA ARG A 173 -11.50 11.89 -1.18
C ARG A 173 -10.35 11.27 -1.95
N GLY A 174 -9.89 10.08 -1.60
CA GLY A 174 -8.82 9.37 -2.27
C GLY A 174 -7.46 9.45 -1.60
N ILE A 175 -7.44 9.87 -0.33
CA ILE A 175 -6.27 10.00 0.50
C ILE A 175 -6.32 8.94 1.59
N ALA A 176 -5.23 8.19 1.79
CA ALA A 176 -5.05 7.37 2.96
C ALA A 176 -4.23 8.14 4.00
N THR A 177 -4.77 8.29 5.21
CA THR A 177 -4.09 8.91 6.35
C THR A 177 -3.74 7.78 7.32
N ILE A 178 -2.48 7.34 7.30
CA ILE A 178 -2.03 6.20 8.10
C ILE A 178 -0.57 6.38 8.52
N SER A 179 -0.27 6.12 9.79
CA SER A 179 1.10 6.24 10.29
C SER A 179 1.97 5.07 9.78
N TYR A 180 3.29 5.28 9.78
CA TYR A 180 4.22 4.19 9.48
C TYR A 180 4.12 3.06 10.52
N ASP A 181 3.83 3.34 11.80
CA ASP A 181 3.65 2.29 12.81
C ASP A 181 2.42 1.44 12.52
N ARG A 182 1.31 2.08 12.12
CA ARG A 182 0.10 1.36 11.73
C ARG A 182 0.30 0.55 10.44
N LEU A 183 1.02 1.09 9.46
CA LEU A 183 1.43 0.34 8.26
C LEU A 183 2.30 -0.86 8.64
N SER A 184 3.21 -0.72 9.61
CA SER A 184 4.05 -1.83 10.07
C SER A 184 3.20 -2.93 10.69
N ALA A 185 2.27 -2.58 11.58
CA ALA A 185 1.36 -3.53 12.21
C ALA A 185 0.47 -4.25 11.19
N CYS A 186 -0.26 -3.53 10.33
CA CYS A 186 -1.25 -4.15 9.45
C CYS A 186 -0.62 -4.91 8.27
N THR A 187 0.60 -4.57 7.86
CA THR A 187 1.30 -5.26 6.77
C THR A 187 2.32 -6.27 7.27
N GLY A 188 2.87 -6.12 8.48
CA GLY A 188 4.01 -6.91 8.97
C GLY A 188 5.34 -6.54 8.30
N VAL A 189 5.39 -5.42 7.56
CA VAL A 189 6.65 -4.85 7.05
C VAL A 189 7.39 -4.17 8.20
N PRO A 190 8.69 -4.43 8.41
CA PRO A 190 9.44 -3.75 9.46
C PRO A 190 9.41 -2.23 9.29
N ARG A 191 9.20 -1.52 10.40
CA ARG A 191 9.02 -0.07 10.43
C ARG A 191 10.10 0.73 9.70
N HIS A 192 11.36 0.28 9.75
CA HIS A 192 12.50 0.92 9.08
C HIS A 192 12.48 0.75 7.55
N HIS A 193 11.80 -0.25 7.01
CA HIS A 193 11.65 -0.47 5.56
C HIS A 193 10.47 0.25 4.93
N ILE A 194 9.59 0.87 5.73
CA ILE A 194 8.37 1.50 5.21
C ILE A 194 8.69 2.74 4.39
N ALA A 195 9.68 3.53 4.81
CA ALA A 195 10.12 4.71 4.08
C ALA A 195 10.59 4.34 2.66
N ASP A 196 11.50 3.37 2.54
CA ASP A 196 12.00 2.89 1.25
C ASP A 196 10.87 2.37 0.35
N ALA A 197 9.94 1.61 0.93
CA ALA A 197 8.81 1.04 0.20
C ALA A 197 7.85 2.13 -0.30
N VAL A 198 7.61 3.19 0.49
CA VAL A 198 6.82 4.35 0.06
C VAL A 198 7.52 5.13 -1.04
N THR A 199 8.83 5.34 -0.94
CA THR A 199 9.64 5.94 -2.01
C THR A 199 9.52 5.14 -3.29
N ARG A 200 9.63 3.80 -3.21
CA ARG A 200 9.44 2.92 -4.37
C ARG A 200 8.07 3.10 -5.02
N LEU A 201 7.00 3.22 -4.24
CA LEU A 201 5.64 3.45 -4.77
C LEU A 201 5.47 4.84 -5.39
N TYR A 202 6.16 5.85 -4.84
CA TYR A 202 6.21 7.19 -5.40
C TYR A 202 6.93 7.20 -6.75
N ASP A 203 8.08 6.53 -6.86
CA ASP A 203 8.86 6.40 -8.10
C ASP A 203 8.08 5.66 -9.19
N MET A 204 7.33 4.61 -8.80
CA MET A 204 6.41 3.88 -9.68
C MET A 204 5.15 4.68 -10.03
N ARG A 205 5.02 5.93 -9.55
CA ARG A 205 3.86 6.81 -9.76
C ARG A 205 2.52 6.18 -9.36
N LEU A 206 2.53 5.26 -8.40
CA LEU A 206 1.30 4.67 -7.85
C LEU A 206 0.69 5.57 -6.78
N ILE A 207 1.53 6.33 -6.07
CA ILE A 207 1.10 7.25 -5.02
C ILE A 207 1.77 8.62 -5.15
N SER A 208 1.20 9.60 -4.48
CA SER A 208 1.89 10.81 -4.04
C SER A 208 1.91 10.80 -2.51
N PHE A 209 2.99 11.27 -1.92
CA PHE A 209 3.21 11.25 -0.48
C PHE A 209 3.34 12.67 0.05
N ARG A 210 2.69 12.96 1.17
CA ARG A 210 2.93 14.15 2.00
C ARG A 210 3.24 13.67 3.43
N PRO A 211 4.42 14.01 3.97
CA PRO A 211 4.71 13.69 5.36
C PRO A 211 3.74 14.42 6.29
N GLY A 212 3.52 13.84 7.47
CA GLY A 212 2.82 14.54 8.54
C GLY A 212 3.64 15.71 9.07
N GLU A 213 2.98 16.79 9.44
CA GLU A 213 3.55 17.94 10.13
C GLU A 213 3.46 17.72 11.64
N PHE A 214 4.57 17.30 12.25
CA PHE A 214 4.63 17.00 13.68
C PHE A 214 4.27 18.19 14.58
N HIS A 215 4.46 19.42 14.10
CA HIS A 215 4.21 20.65 14.85
C HIS A 215 2.79 21.21 14.68
N SER A 216 1.93 20.56 13.88
CA SER A 216 0.54 21.02 13.74
C SER A 216 -0.24 20.79 15.04
N GLU A 217 -1.10 21.75 15.39
CA GLU A 217 -2.06 21.60 16.48
C GLU A 217 -3.13 20.56 16.15
N HIS A 218 -3.38 20.32 14.85
CA HIS A 218 -4.36 19.34 14.38
C HIS A 218 -3.73 17.95 14.26
N GLU A 219 -4.30 16.99 14.99
CA GLU A 219 -3.90 15.57 14.97
C GLU A 219 -3.91 14.98 13.54
N PHE A 220 -4.84 15.44 12.71
CA PHE A 220 -4.96 15.03 11.31
C PHE A 220 -3.71 15.33 10.48
N ASP A 221 -3.04 16.46 10.75
CA ASP A 221 -1.85 16.88 10.00
C ASP A 221 -0.58 16.16 10.48
N ARG A 222 -0.58 15.59 11.68
CA ARG A 222 0.58 14.88 12.24
C ARG A 222 0.84 13.53 11.58
N THR A 223 -0.12 13.01 10.83
CA THR A 223 -0.04 11.69 10.20
C THR A 223 0.32 11.78 8.72
N ASN A 224 1.11 10.83 8.25
CA ASN A 224 1.46 10.70 6.84
C ASN A 224 0.21 10.53 5.95
N ARG A 225 0.22 11.23 4.82
CA ARG A 225 -0.86 11.22 3.83
C ARG A 225 -0.39 10.64 2.51
N TYR A 226 -1.16 9.70 1.96
CA TYR A 226 -0.88 9.03 0.70
C TYR A 226 -2.05 9.22 -0.27
N LEU A 227 -1.81 9.90 -1.38
CA LEU A 227 -2.79 10.06 -2.45
C LEU A 227 -2.55 8.98 -3.50
N VAL A 228 -3.55 8.16 -3.79
CA VAL A 228 -3.45 7.12 -4.84
C VAL A 228 -3.64 7.76 -6.20
N ARG A 229 -2.69 7.54 -7.11
CA ARG A 229 -2.76 8.04 -8.50
C ARG A 229 -3.76 7.21 -9.32
N GLY A 230 -4.28 7.81 -10.39
CA GLY A 230 -5.18 7.12 -11.33
C GLY A 230 -6.68 7.30 -11.09
N PHE A 231 -7.10 8.00 -10.05
CA PHE A 231 -8.52 8.35 -9.81
C PHE A 231 -8.89 9.78 -10.22
N GLY A 232 -8.00 10.51 -10.90
CA GLY A 232 -8.19 11.93 -11.21
C GLY A 232 -8.13 12.85 -9.98
N THR A 233 -8.07 12.30 -8.77
CA THR A 233 -7.94 13.05 -7.53
C THR A 233 -6.60 13.78 -7.49
N ARG A 234 -6.66 15.05 -7.10
CA ARG A 234 -5.50 15.86 -6.77
C ARG A 234 -5.49 16.08 -5.27
N TRP A 235 -4.32 16.40 -4.72
CA TRP A 235 -4.30 17.09 -3.45
C TRP A 235 -5.27 18.26 -3.55
N SER A 236 -6.14 18.46 -2.56
CA SER A 236 -6.87 19.70 -2.48
C SER A 236 -5.82 20.81 -2.61
N ALA A 237 -6.00 21.67 -3.63
CA ALA A 237 -5.42 23.01 -3.53
C ALA A 237 -5.90 23.48 -2.17
N LEU A 238 -4.97 23.73 -1.27
CA LEU A 238 -5.18 24.15 0.10
C LEU A 238 -6.59 24.78 0.22
N GLU A 239 -7.48 24.20 1.04
CA GLU A 239 -8.28 25.10 1.86
C GLU A 239 -7.25 26.07 2.39
N GLU A 240 -7.37 27.33 1.97
CA GLU A 240 -6.44 28.38 2.34
C GLU A 240 -6.03 28.11 3.78
N GLU A 241 -4.73 27.95 4.04
CA GLU A 241 -4.19 28.65 5.18
C GLU A 241 -4.55 30.13 4.95
N LYS A 242 -5.80 30.51 5.22
CA LYS A 242 -6.01 31.69 6.02
C LYS A 242 -5.27 31.28 7.28
N PRO A 243 -4.08 31.84 7.57
CA PRO A 243 -3.63 31.82 8.93
C PRO A 243 -4.86 32.27 9.73
N ALA A 244 -5.29 31.47 10.70
CA ALA A 244 -6.23 31.96 11.70
C ALA A 244 -5.78 33.39 12.02
N PRO A 245 -6.67 34.42 11.98
CA PRO A 245 -6.24 35.78 12.20
C PRO A 245 -5.41 35.75 13.47
N ARG A 246 -4.11 36.04 13.35
CA ARG A 246 -3.18 35.95 14.46
C ARG A 246 -3.76 36.83 15.56
N SER A 247 -4.46 36.23 16.52
CA SER A 247 -5.00 36.91 17.70
C SER A 247 -3.88 37.09 18.73
N GLY A 248 -2.77 37.60 18.24
CA GLY A 248 -1.55 37.84 18.95
C GLY A 248 -0.69 38.69 18.05
N SER A 249 -0.53 39.96 18.43
CA SER A 249 0.44 40.87 17.83
C SER A 249 1.73 40.10 17.54
N ALA A 250 2.17 40.12 16.28
CA ALA A 250 3.50 39.61 15.94
C ALA A 250 4.47 40.18 16.97
N ARG A 251 5.21 39.31 17.69
CA ARG A 251 6.23 39.77 18.63
C ARG A 251 7.17 40.68 17.84
N GLN A 252 7.04 41.98 18.08
CA GLN A 252 7.90 42.97 17.46
C GLN A 252 9.33 42.61 17.86
N ARG A 253 10.23 42.64 16.86
CA ARG A 253 11.66 42.47 17.11
C ARG A 253 12.02 43.50 18.19
N PRO A 254 12.61 43.07 19.33
CA PRO A 254 12.90 43.99 20.42
C PRO A 254 13.74 45.14 19.90
N SER A 255 13.39 46.36 20.33
CA SER A 255 14.06 47.56 19.82
C SER A 255 15.54 47.53 20.24
N PRO A 256 16.43 48.26 19.55
CA PRO A 256 17.83 48.38 19.95
C PRO A 256 18.00 48.81 21.42
N VAL A 257 17.02 49.55 21.97
CA VAL A 257 16.98 49.99 23.37
C VAL A 257 16.69 48.83 24.33
N ASP A 258 15.81 47.90 23.96
CA ASP A 258 15.48 46.71 24.77
C ASP A 258 16.65 45.72 24.80
N VAL A 259 17.36 45.58 23.68
CA VAL A 259 18.58 44.76 23.59
C VAL A 259 19.70 45.37 24.46
N ALA A 260 19.88 46.70 24.43
CA ALA A 260 20.87 47.39 25.25
C ALA A 260 20.57 47.27 26.76
N ARG A 261 19.30 47.34 27.17
CA ARG A 261 18.89 47.12 28.57
C ARG A 261 19.18 45.71 29.05
N THR A 262 18.99 44.71 28.19
CA THR A 262 19.22 43.30 28.53
C THR A 262 20.73 43.01 28.66
N LEU A 263 21.57 43.65 27.85
CA LEU A 263 23.02 43.53 27.91
C LEU A 263 23.67 44.29 29.09
N ALA A 264 22.98 45.28 29.67
CA ALA A 264 23.47 46.00 30.86
C ALA A 264 23.55 45.10 32.10
N PHE A 265 22.80 44.00 32.15
CA PHE A 265 22.83 43.02 33.24
C PHE A 265 24.06 42.09 33.18
N VAL A 266 24.80 42.07 32.06
CA VAL A 266 25.93 41.15 31.82
C VAL A 266 27.29 41.88 31.96
N LYS A 267 27.36 43.01 32.65
CA LYS A 267 28.66 43.57 33.01
C LYS A 267 29.29 42.69 34.10
N PRO A 268 30.48 42.09 33.87
CA PRO A 268 31.18 41.38 34.93
C PRO A 268 31.54 42.37 36.05
N ALA A 269 31.27 41.99 37.29
CA ALA A 269 31.85 42.66 38.45
C ALA A 269 33.38 42.64 38.27
N GLY A 270 34.00 43.81 38.38
CA GLY A 270 35.42 44.01 38.09
C GLY A 270 36.35 43.18 38.97
N ASN A 271 37.55 42.95 38.44
CA ASN A 271 38.76 42.84 39.26
C ASN A 271 39.20 44.23 39.70
#